data_AF-A0AAE8U7G7-F1
#
_entry.id   AF-A0AAE8U7G7-F1
#
_cell.length_a   1.000
_cell.length_b   1.000
_cell.length_c   1.000
_cell.angle_alpha   90.00
_cell.angle_beta   90.00
_cell.angle_gamma   90.00
#
_symmetry.space_group_name_H-M   'P 1'
#
loop_
_entity.id
_entity.type
_entity.pdbx_description
1 polymer ?
#
loop_
_entity_poly.entity_id
_entity_poly.type
_entity_poly.pdbx_seq_one_letter_code
_entity_poly.pdbx_strand_id
1 'polypeptide(L)'
;MKKIMLAGALSIACFTGGFGGQAYAQDVVNVENIIHPKQNVVATNQLQAMPYQDIYKMLLLSKIGFENNEVSIVTTKNSITVKISLEAILQSYKDGTNLYPEGEKEFKENYEELKKLFGQAIQIKITQTSNGYKSEVYTAGKWEAVSAEDLNDMVQVFARADVELKSGGYFKDAIGHWAESYIQLLYQTDIINGTTATTFNPNGQVTRGELAAIIFRASGLNVNDDYEGPASYTDLNGFWGAKEVAILEEYGLIDIFNGEKFEPKKPVTREEMAYITARYLEGMEVDVAQVSKNNSFTDKNQMRQETVDAIGLLQHLGILNGSNGKFNPKGNLTRAEVSKILTLTLMLVSEEE
;
A
#
# COMPACT_ATOMS: atom_id res chain seq x y z
N MET A 1 -8.30 33.67 25.97
CA MET A 1 -7.04 33.97 25.25
C MET A 1 -6.23 32.72 24.90
N LYS A 2 -5.87 31.81 25.82
CA LYS A 2 -5.22 30.51 25.45
C LYS A 2 -6.15 29.47 24.77
N LYS A 3 -7.47 29.54 24.98
CA LYS A 3 -8.49 28.76 24.25
C LYS A 3 -8.87 29.32 22.87
N ILE A 4 -8.43 30.54 22.54
CA ILE A 4 -8.79 31.24 21.28
C ILE A 4 -7.64 31.14 20.26
N MET A 5 -6.40 30.90 20.69
CA MET A 5 -5.28 30.64 19.77
C MET A 5 -5.24 29.22 19.21
N LEU A 6 -5.85 28.24 19.90
CA LEU A 6 -5.96 26.87 19.41
C LEU A 6 -7.08 26.71 18.38
N ALA A 7 -8.15 27.52 18.52
CA ALA A 7 -9.04 27.81 17.41
C ALA A 7 -8.23 28.55 16.34
N GLY A 8 -7.61 29.71 16.62
CA GLY A 8 -6.87 30.51 15.64
C GLY A 8 -5.88 29.77 14.71
N ALA A 9 -5.03 28.86 15.21
CA ALA A 9 -4.01 28.22 14.36
C ALA A 9 -4.52 27.08 13.46
N LEU A 10 -5.72 26.53 13.73
CA LEU A 10 -6.45 25.59 12.85
C LEU A 10 -7.75 26.17 12.28
N SER A 11 -8.28 27.27 12.82
CA SER A 11 -9.47 28.00 12.35
C SER A 11 -9.12 29.04 11.30
N ILE A 12 -7.85 29.44 11.24
CA ILE A 12 -7.25 30.04 10.06
C ILE A 12 -7.35 28.95 8.97
N ALA A 13 -6.74 27.77 9.14
CA ALA A 13 -6.86 26.66 8.17
C ALA A 13 -8.27 26.05 7.93
N CYS A 14 -9.30 26.24 8.77
CA CYS A 14 -10.60 25.55 8.58
C CYS A 14 -11.87 26.41 8.70
N PHE A 15 -11.84 27.71 9.01
CA PHE A 15 -13.08 28.45 9.30
C PHE A 15 -13.08 29.93 8.88
N THR A 16 -12.89 30.24 7.58
CA THR A 16 -13.49 31.46 6.98
C THR A 16 -14.13 31.25 5.59
N GLY A 17 -14.49 30.02 5.21
CA GLY A 17 -15.32 29.75 4.04
C GLY A 17 -16.41 28.76 4.40
N GLY A 18 -17.67 29.19 4.42
CA GLY A 18 -18.80 28.31 4.69
C GLY A 18 -18.87 27.17 3.69
N PHE A 19 -19.28 25.99 4.18
CA PHE A 19 -19.76 24.88 3.36
C PHE A 19 -20.70 25.41 2.27
N GLY A 20 -20.24 25.33 1.03
CA GLY A 20 -20.93 25.91 -0.13
C GLY A 20 -20.09 25.78 -1.40
N GLY A 21 -19.82 24.55 -1.82
CA GLY A 21 -19.17 24.28 -3.11
C GLY A 21 -18.66 22.86 -3.17
N GLN A 22 -19.04 22.14 -4.22
CA GLN A 22 -18.65 20.75 -4.48
C GLN A 22 -17.14 20.58 -4.37
N ALA A 23 -16.69 19.65 -3.52
CA ALA A 23 -15.33 19.14 -3.56
C ALA A 23 -15.11 18.55 -4.96
N TYR A 24 -14.32 19.22 -5.78
CA TYR A 24 -13.87 18.68 -7.06
C TYR A 24 -12.84 17.59 -6.74
N ALA A 25 -13.27 16.34 -6.87
CA ALA A 25 -12.39 15.18 -6.94
C ALA A 25 -11.45 15.39 -8.15
N GLN A 26 -10.14 15.50 -7.89
CA GLN A 26 -9.13 15.22 -8.89
C GLN A 26 -8.09 14.27 -8.28
N ASP A 27 -7.93 13.16 -9.00
CA ASP A 27 -6.98 12.06 -8.93
C ASP A 27 -6.67 11.53 -7.51
N VAL A 28 -7.71 10.91 -6.96
CA VAL A 28 -7.63 9.94 -5.86
C VAL A 28 -6.74 8.77 -6.31
N VAL A 29 -5.87 8.24 -5.46
CA VAL A 29 -5.38 6.86 -5.64
C VAL A 29 -6.61 5.98 -5.49
N ASN A 30 -7.29 5.71 -6.60
CA ASN A 30 -8.51 4.93 -6.55
C ASN A 30 -8.11 3.49 -6.27
N VAL A 31 -8.11 3.11 -4.99
CA VAL A 31 -7.88 1.71 -4.61
C VAL A 31 -8.98 0.81 -5.20
N GLU A 32 -10.14 1.38 -5.59
CA GLU A 32 -11.14 0.68 -6.39
C GLU A 32 -10.64 0.37 -7.81
N ASN A 33 -9.68 1.10 -8.40
CA ASN A 33 -9.06 0.76 -9.71
C ASN A 33 -7.93 -0.27 -9.56
N ILE A 34 -7.42 -0.51 -8.35
CA ILE A 34 -6.46 -1.60 -8.07
C ILE A 34 -7.15 -2.97 -8.17
N ILE A 35 -8.49 -3.01 -8.31
CA ILE A 35 -9.32 -4.22 -8.34
C ILE A 35 -10.45 -4.06 -9.36
N HIS A 36 -10.77 -5.11 -10.13
CA HIS A 36 -11.94 -5.13 -11.02
C HIS A 36 -13.27 -4.67 -10.35
N PRO A 37 -14.19 -4.05 -11.12
CA PRO A 37 -15.16 -3.07 -10.62
C PRO A 37 -16.38 -3.73 -10.00
N LYS A 38 -16.41 -3.90 -8.68
CA LYS A 38 -17.64 -4.31 -7.97
C LYS A 38 -17.82 -3.81 -6.54
N GLN A 39 -17.37 -2.62 -6.15
CA GLN A 39 -17.79 -2.09 -4.85
C GLN A 39 -18.11 -0.60 -4.93
N ASN A 40 -19.33 -0.23 -4.52
CA ASN A 40 -19.76 1.14 -4.32
C ASN A 40 -19.43 1.53 -2.88
N VAL A 41 -18.84 2.71 -2.63
CA VAL A 41 -18.77 3.26 -1.28
C VAL A 41 -19.42 4.65 -1.19
N VAL A 42 -20.26 4.76 -0.16
CA VAL A 42 -20.87 5.98 0.34
C VAL A 42 -19.85 6.67 1.24
N ALA A 43 -19.29 7.79 0.80
CA ALA A 43 -18.66 8.74 1.72
C ALA A 43 -19.68 9.15 2.81
N THR A 44 -19.22 9.39 4.04
CA THR A 44 -19.96 9.93 5.22
C THR A 44 -20.41 8.95 6.31
N ASN A 45 -19.50 8.13 6.87
CA ASN A 45 -19.58 7.86 8.31
C ASN A 45 -18.56 8.76 9.03
N GLN A 46 -19.01 9.53 10.02
CA GLN A 46 -18.12 10.32 10.88
C GLN A 46 -17.06 9.38 11.47
N LEU A 47 -15.78 9.73 11.37
CA LEU A 47 -14.66 8.98 11.98
C LEU A 47 -14.95 8.60 13.44
N GLN A 48 -15.70 9.45 14.13
CA GLN A 48 -16.18 9.28 15.51
C GLN A 48 -17.02 8.01 15.75
N ALA A 49 -17.77 7.58 14.74
CA ALA A 49 -18.60 6.38 14.80
C ALA A 49 -17.81 5.10 14.47
N MET A 50 -16.59 5.24 13.95
CA MET A 50 -15.77 4.10 13.56
C MET A 50 -15.06 3.49 14.77
N PRO A 51 -15.03 2.15 14.88
CA PRO A 51 -14.11 1.47 15.78
C PRO A 51 -12.66 1.89 15.53
N TYR A 52 -11.83 1.94 16.58
CA TYR A 52 -10.39 2.22 16.47
C TYR A 52 -9.70 1.39 15.38
N GLN A 53 -10.13 0.14 15.22
CA GLN A 53 -9.57 -0.82 14.29
C GLN A 53 -9.83 -0.43 12.83
N ASP A 54 -10.98 0.17 12.53
CA ASP A 54 -11.32 0.60 11.19
C ASP A 54 -10.58 1.90 10.83
N ILE A 55 -10.47 2.82 11.80
CA ILE A 55 -9.60 4.01 11.67
C ILE A 55 -8.14 3.59 11.42
N TYR A 56 -7.66 2.59 12.16
CA TYR A 56 -6.31 2.06 12.01
C TYR A 56 -6.05 1.54 10.60
N LYS A 57 -6.96 0.72 10.08
CA LYS A 57 -6.87 0.17 8.71
C LYS A 57 -6.92 1.28 7.67
N MET A 58 -7.91 2.17 7.76
CA MET A 58 -8.08 3.29 6.83
C MET A 58 -6.81 4.16 6.74
N LEU A 59 -6.24 4.54 7.88
CA LEU A 59 -4.99 5.30 7.91
C LEU A 59 -3.82 4.48 7.33
N LEU A 60 -3.69 3.20 7.68
CA LEU A 60 -2.63 2.36 7.09
C LEU A 60 -2.73 2.25 5.57
N LEU A 61 -3.94 2.14 5.03
CA LEU A 61 -4.18 2.11 3.59
C LEU A 61 -3.82 3.44 2.96
N SER A 62 -4.17 4.56 3.59
CA SER A 62 -3.81 5.88 3.06
C SER A 62 -2.31 6.12 3.01
N LYS A 63 -1.48 5.38 3.76
CA LYS A 63 -0.02 5.39 3.60
C LYS A 63 0.42 4.99 2.19
N ILE A 64 -0.33 4.11 1.52
CA ILE A 64 -0.07 3.68 0.15
C ILE A 64 -0.48 4.83 -0.78
N GLY A 65 0.47 5.42 -1.50
CA GLY A 65 0.26 6.60 -2.36
C GLY A 65 1.00 7.87 -1.91
N PHE A 66 1.53 7.93 -0.67
CA PHE A 66 2.41 9.02 -0.24
C PHE A 66 3.88 8.58 -0.28
N GLU A 67 4.47 8.51 -1.48
CA GLU A 67 5.80 7.89 -1.67
C GLU A 67 7.01 8.72 -1.22
N ASN A 68 6.84 9.97 -0.75
CA ASN A 68 7.97 10.89 -0.50
C ASN A 68 8.15 11.36 0.96
N ASN A 69 7.76 10.54 1.96
CA ASN A 69 7.78 10.91 3.38
C ASN A 69 6.87 12.12 3.73
N GLU A 70 5.94 12.46 2.86
CA GLU A 70 5.00 13.57 3.03
C GLU A 70 4.05 13.28 4.20
N VAL A 71 3.50 12.07 4.19
CA VAL A 71 2.72 11.48 5.27
C VAL A 71 3.45 10.23 5.74
N SER A 72 3.80 10.19 7.02
CA SER A 72 4.33 8.99 7.65
C SER A 72 3.38 8.50 8.73
N ILE A 73 3.22 7.19 8.81
CA ILE A 73 2.37 6.55 9.81
C ILE A 73 3.24 5.65 10.67
N VAL A 74 3.17 5.90 11.98
CA VAL A 74 3.86 5.12 13.01
C VAL A 74 2.82 4.41 13.86
N THR A 75 2.90 3.09 13.88
CA THR A 75 1.99 2.23 14.62
C THR A 75 2.69 1.64 15.84
N THR A 76 1.92 1.47 16.91
CA THR A 76 2.27 0.67 18.07
C THR A 76 1.08 -0.23 18.39
N LYS A 77 1.25 -1.14 19.35
CA LYS A 77 0.17 -2.04 19.77
C LYS A 77 -1.16 -1.34 20.07
N ASN A 78 -1.11 -0.12 20.60
CA ASN A 78 -2.29 0.61 21.08
C ASN A 78 -2.45 2.00 20.44
N SER A 79 -1.61 2.39 19.49
CA SER A 79 -1.69 3.73 18.91
C SER A 79 -1.26 3.78 17.46
N ILE A 80 -1.90 4.66 16.70
CA ILE A 80 -1.44 5.08 15.38
C ILE A 80 -1.13 6.57 15.43
N THR A 81 0.01 6.97 14.89
CA THR A 81 0.43 8.36 14.78
C THR A 81 0.63 8.70 13.33
N VAL A 82 -0.20 9.60 12.81
CA VAL A 82 -0.05 10.21 11.48
C VAL A 82 0.86 11.43 11.65
N LYS A 83 1.86 11.56 10.79
CA LYS A 83 2.72 12.73 10.73
C LYS A 83 2.72 13.28 9.31
N ILE A 84 2.37 14.55 9.16
CA ILE A 84 2.37 15.24 7.87
C ILE A 84 3.46 16.30 7.88
N SER A 85 4.45 16.17 7.00
CA SER A 85 5.57 17.10 6.90
C SER A 85 5.08 18.47 6.41
N LEU A 86 5.37 19.53 7.17
CA LEU A 86 5.03 20.89 6.75
C LEU A 86 5.78 21.29 5.47
N GLU A 87 7.02 20.83 5.34
CA GLU A 87 7.85 21.08 4.16
C GLU A 87 7.29 20.36 2.93
N ALA A 88 6.77 19.14 3.10
CA ALA A 88 6.12 18.41 2.02
C ALA A 88 4.83 19.09 1.55
N ILE A 89 3.98 19.57 2.47
CA ILE A 89 2.81 20.38 2.12
C ILE A 89 3.25 21.61 1.32
N LEU A 90 4.26 22.35 1.79
CA LEU A 90 4.76 23.53 1.09
C LEU A 90 5.31 23.20 -0.31
N GLN A 91 5.95 22.04 -0.45
CA GLN A 91 6.52 21.58 -1.71
C GLN A 91 5.42 21.13 -2.69
N SER A 92 4.35 20.50 -2.19
CA SER A 92 3.21 20.05 -2.99
C SER A 92 2.51 21.20 -3.73
N TYR A 93 2.54 22.41 -3.17
CA TYR A 93 2.04 23.61 -3.83
C TYR A 93 2.91 24.10 -4.99
N LYS A 94 4.17 23.66 -5.07
CA LYS A 94 5.11 24.07 -6.11
C LYS A 94 5.15 23.07 -7.27
N ASP A 95 5.00 21.78 -6.97
CA ASP A 95 4.99 20.73 -8.00
C ASP A 95 3.59 20.41 -8.52
N GLY A 96 2.55 21.00 -7.92
CA GLY A 96 1.16 20.89 -8.40
C GLY A 96 0.41 19.67 -7.86
N THR A 97 1.06 18.81 -7.07
CA THR A 97 0.39 17.67 -6.40
C THR A 97 -0.62 18.12 -5.35
N ASN A 98 -0.42 19.33 -4.82
CA ASN A 98 -1.35 20.08 -4.00
C ASN A 98 -2.03 19.24 -2.90
N LEU A 99 -1.26 18.86 -1.88
CA LEU A 99 -1.75 18.00 -0.78
C LEU A 99 -2.91 18.61 0.01
N TYR A 100 -3.01 19.94 0.02
CA TYR A 100 -4.06 20.67 0.71
C TYR A 100 -4.49 21.91 -0.09
N PRO A 101 -5.29 21.72 -1.16
CA PRO A 101 -5.62 22.78 -2.12
C PRO A 101 -6.34 23.97 -1.54
N GLU A 102 -7.26 23.72 -0.62
CA GLU A 102 -8.19 24.73 -0.11
C GLU A 102 -7.50 25.80 0.76
N GLY A 103 -6.36 25.47 1.37
CA GLY A 103 -5.64 26.39 2.27
C GLY A 103 -4.25 26.77 1.80
N GLU A 104 -3.92 26.65 0.51
CA GLU A 104 -2.59 26.99 -0.02
C GLU A 104 -2.11 28.38 0.40
N LYS A 105 -2.94 29.40 0.17
CA LYS A 105 -2.60 30.79 0.48
C LYS A 105 -2.29 30.96 1.96
N GLU A 106 -3.19 30.47 2.79
CA GLU A 106 -3.16 30.64 4.23
C GLU A 106 -2.03 29.82 4.88
N PHE A 107 -1.78 28.61 4.38
CA PHE A 107 -0.65 27.79 4.81
C PHE A 107 0.67 28.48 4.48
N LYS A 108 0.82 29.06 3.27
CA LYS A 108 2.02 29.81 2.86
C LYS A 108 2.22 31.06 3.71
N GLU A 109 1.16 31.83 3.98
CA GLU A 109 1.21 33.05 4.79
C GLU A 109 1.58 32.75 6.26
N ASN A 110 1.16 31.61 6.80
CA ASN A 110 1.36 31.25 8.22
C ASN A 110 2.46 30.21 8.47
N TYR A 111 3.23 29.80 7.46
CA TYR A 111 4.18 28.68 7.53
C TYR A 111 5.15 28.75 8.73
N GLU A 112 5.72 29.92 9.02
CA GLU A 112 6.66 30.09 10.14
C GLU A 112 5.97 30.02 11.51
N GLU A 113 4.70 30.41 11.61
CA GLU A 113 3.91 30.25 12.83
C GLU A 113 3.52 28.79 13.04
N LEU A 114 3.11 28.11 11.97
CA LEU A 114 2.84 26.68 11.96
C LEU A 114 4.08 25.88 12.37
N LYS A 115 5.28 26.25 11.92
CA LYS A 115 6.55 25.62 12.37
C LYS A 115 6.82 25.84 13.85
N LYS A 116 6.51 27.02 14.41
CA LYS A 116 6.67 27.24 15.87
C LYS A 116 5.70 26.37 16.67
N LEU A 117 4.51 26.13 16.14
CA LEU A 117 3.47 25.36 16.81
C LEU A 117 3.67 23.84 16.67
N PHE A 118 3.89 23.35 15.45
CA PHE A 118 3.93 21.92 15.13
C PHE A 118 5.35 21.36 14.94
N GLY A 119 6.37 22.22 14.89
CA GLY A 119 7.73 21.80 14.56
C GLY A 119 7.85 21.51 13.05
N GLN A 120 8.41 20.35 12.70
CA GLN A 120 8.59 19.96 11.29
C GLN A 120 7.37 19.26 10.68
N ALA A 121 6.45 18.78 11.50
CA ALA A 121 5.30 18.01 11.02
C ALA A 121 4.09 18.17 11.94
N ILE A 122 2.89 18.22 11.36
CA ILE A 122 1.65 18.04 12.09
C ILE A 122 1.60 16.59 12.53
N GLN A 123 1.43 16.33 13.82
CA GLN A 123 1.37 14.97 14.35
C GLN A 123 0.04 14.74 15.07
N ILE A 124 -0.71 13.75 14.60
CA ILE A 124 -2.00 13.34 15.14
C ILE A 124 -1.83 11.92 15.68
N LYS A 125 -2.14 11.72 16.95
CA LYS A 125 -2.07 10.42 17.60
C LYS A 125 -3.46 9.97 18.01
N ILE A 126 -3.81 8.76 17.58
CA ILE A 126 -5.04 8.08 17.97
C ILE A 126 -4.62 6.88 18.83
N THR A 127 -5.02 6.90 20.09
CA THR A 127 -4.69 5.84 21.05
C THR A 127 -5.95 5.07 21.43
N GLN A 128 -5.91 3.75 21.27
CA GLN A 128 -6.99 2.86 21.68
C GLN A 128 -7.23 2.96 23.20
N THR A 129 -8.51 2.97 23.60
CA THR A 129 -8.95 2.92 25.00
C THR A 129 -9.91 1.75 25.20
N SER A 130 -10.35 1.50 26.44
CA SER A 130 -11.31 0.43 26.71
C SER A 130 -12.68 0.66 26.05
N ASN A 131 -13.05 1.93 25.82
CA ASN A 131 -14.37 2.34 25.34
C ASN A 131 -14.30 3.09 23.99
N GLY A 132 -13.25 2.86 23.21
CA GLY A 132 -13.05 3.53 21.92
C GLY A 132 -11.60 3.98 21.73
N TYR A 133 -11.39 5.27 21.56
CA TYR A 133 -10.06 5.86 21.38
C TYR A 133 -10.00 7.29 21.91
N LYS A 134 -8.79 7.81 22.09
CA LYS A 134 -8.51 9.23 22.30
C LYS A 134 -7.68 9.77 21.13
N SER A 135 -7.94 11.01 20.74
CA SER A 135 -7.18 11.74 19.72
C SER A 135 -6.42 12.90 20.33
N GLU A 136 -5.16 13.05 19.96
CA GLU A 136 -4.28 14.10 20.44
C GLU A 136 -3.48 14.68 19.27
N VAL A 137 -3.25 15.99 19.26
CA VAL A 137 -2.34 16.67 18.33
C VAL A 137 -1.11 17.17 19.09
N TYR A 138 0.06 17.12 18.45
CA TYR A 138 1.29 17.64 19.06
C TYR A 138 1.47 19.13 18.72
N THR A 139 1.34 19.98 19.73
CA THR A 139 1.43 21.45 19.61
C THR A 139 2.31 22.01 20.72
N ALA A 140 3.18 22.97 20.36
CA ALA A 140 4.04 23.71 21.28
C ALA A 140 4.79 22.82 22.30
N GLY A 141 5.28 21.66 21.85
CA GLY A 141 6.06 20.73 22.68
C GLY A 141 5.23 19.77 23.55
N LYS A 142 3.91 19.67 23.37
CA LYS A 142 3.05 18.79 24.17
C LYS A 142 1.91 18.20 23.34
N TRP A 143 1.34 17.09 23.81
CA TRP A 143 0.13 16.51 23.24
C TRP A 143 -1.09 17.19 23.85
N GLU A 144 -1.99 17.68 23.00
CA GLU A 144 -3.25 18.28 23.39
C GLU A 144 -4.41 17.45 22.84
N ALA A 145 -5.44 17.24 23.65
CA ALA A 145 -6.62 16.50 23.23
C ALA A 145 -7.35 17.26 22.11
N VAL A 146 -7.79 16.51 21.10
CA VAL A 146 -8.52 17.03 19.94
C VAL A 146 -9.94 16.51 20.01
N SER A 147 -10.92 17.37 19.73
CA SER A 147 -12.31 16.92 19.67
C SER A 147 -12.48 15.93 18.52
N ALA A 148 -13.54 15.14 18.57
CA ALA A 148 -13.78 14.14 17.54
C ALA A 148 -14.18 14.82 16.20
N GLU A 149 -14.69 16.05 16.24
CA GLU A 149 -15.05 16.87 15.06
C GLU A 149 -13.77 17.37 14.39
N ASP A 150 -12.90 18.01 15.16
CA ASP A 150 -11.59 18.45 14.69
C ASP A 150 -10.76 17.28 14.14
N LEU A 151 -10.80 16.10 14.78
CA LEU A 151 -10.12 14.91 14.26
C LEU A 151 -10.66 14.50 12.89
N ASN A 152 -11.98 14.56 12.71
CA ASN A 152 -12.59 14.19 11.44
C ASN A 152 -12.09 15.13 10.34
N ASP A 153 -12.14 16.44 10.58
CA ASP A 153 -11.68 17.43 9.60
C ASP A 153 -10.18 17.26 9.29
N MET A 154 -9.36 17.00 10.32
CA MET A 154 -7.93 16.78 10.13
C MET A 154 -7.60 15.49 9.38
N VAL A 155 -8.34 14.40 9.58
CA VAL A 155 -8.02 13.08 9.00
C VAL A 155 -8.64 12.91 7.61
N GLN A 156 -9.82 13.49 7.34
CA GLN A 156 -10.48 13.43 6.03
C GLN A 156 -9.57 13.97 4.91
N VAL A 157 -8.75 14.99 5.20
CA VAL A 157 -7.76 15.54 4.25
C VAL A 157 -6.75 14.47 3.78
N PHE A 158 -6.46 13.45 4.60
CA PHE A 158 -5.40 12.46 4.35
C PHE A 158 -5.90 11.02 4.22
N ALA A 159 -7.16 10.75 4.54
CA ALA A 159 -7.78 9.44 4.41
C ALA A 159 -8.29 9.25 2.97
N ARG A 160 -7.36 8.99 2.04
CA ARG A 160 -7.63 8.79 0.61
C ARG A 160 -7.90 7.32 0.26
N ALA A 161 -8.65 6.59 1.09
CA ALA A 161 -8.86 5.15 0.89
C ALA A 161 -10.35 4.85 0.65
N ASP A 162 -10.71 4.70 -0.62
CA ASP A 162 -12.03 4.20 -1.05
C ASP A 162 -12.01 2.67 -1.04
N VAL A 163 -12.04 2.07 0.15
CA VAL A 163 -12.03 0.61 0.32
C VAL A 163 -13.06 0.20 1.38
N GLU A 164 -13.94 -0.74 1.03
CA GLU A 164 -14.78 -1.42 2.01
C GLU A 164 -13.89 -2.23 2.97
N LEU A 165 -13.82 -1.80 4.23
CA LEU A 165 -12.97 -2.45 5.22
C LEU A 165 -13.59 -3.77 5.68
N LYS A 166 -12.83 -4.86 5.57
CA LYS A 166 -13.20 -6.16 6.14
C LYS A 166 -13.42 -6.05 7.64
N SER A 167 -14.44 -6.73 8.15
CA SER A 167 -14.70 -6.81 9.59
C SER A 167 -13.53 -7.48 10.33
N GLY A 168 -13.07 -6.87 11.43
CA GLY A 168 -11.87 -7.33 12.15
C GLY A 168 -10.56 -7.06 11.39
N GLY A 169 -9.49 -7.76 11.75
CA GLY A 169 -8.39 -8.02 10.80
C GLY A 169 -7.31 -6.93 10.64
N TYR A 170 -6.38 -6.90 11.58
CA TYR A 170 -4.99 -6.49 11.36
C TYR A 170 -4.08 -7.50 12.07
N PHE A 171 -2.85 -7.64 11.60
CA PHE A 171 -1.95 -8.68 12.08
C PHE A 171 -1.06 -8.16 13.21
N LYS A 172 -1.14 -8.80 14.38
CA LYS A 172 -0.44 -8.34 15.59
C LYS A 172 1.08 -8.35 15.45
N ASP A 173 1.60 -9.26 14.64
CA ASP A 173 3.02 -9.41 14.31
C ASP A 173 3.48 -8.54 13.12
N ALA A 174 2.56 -7.82 12.47
CA ALA A 174 2.87 -6.81 11.47
C ALA A 174 2.85 -5.38 12.04
N ILE A 175 2.33 -5.17 13.26
CA ILE A 175 2.29 -3.84 13.89
C ILE A 175 3.69 -3.25 14.00
N GLY A 176 3.90 -2.10 13.36
CA GLY A 176 5.18 -1.39 13.33
C GLY A 176 6.19 -1.99 12.36
N HIS A 177 5.81 -3.03 11.61
CA HIS A 177 6.65 -3.61 10.57
C HIS A 177 6.69 -2.68 9.34
N TRP A 178 7.83 -2.62 8.65
CA TRP A 178 8.00 -1.73 7.49
C TRP A 178 6.98 -2.02 6.37
N ALA A 179 6.55 -3.28 6.26
CA ALA A 179 5.60 -3.75 5.25
C ALA A 179 4.13 -3.72 5.69
N GLU A 180 3.83 -3.18 6.87
CA GLU A 180 2.50 -3.28 7.47
C GLU A 180 1.37 -2.79 6.55
N SER A 181 1.55 -1.63 5.92
CA SER A 181 0.55 -1.05 5.01
C SER A 181 0.33 -1.90 3.77
N TYR A 182 1.40 -2.45 3.16
CA TYR A 182 1.30 -3.33 2.00
C TYR A 182 0.57 -4.63 2.35
N ILE A 183 0.90 -5.21 3.51
CA ILE A 183 0.25 -6.41 4.02
C ILE A 183 -1.24 -6.14 4.25
N GLN A 184 -1.56 -5.00 4.89
CA GLN A 184 -2.93 -4.64 5.20
C GLN A 184 -3.74 -4.42 3.92
N LEU A 185 -3.20 -3.73 2.92
CA LEU A 185 -3.85 -3.53 1.62
C LEU A 185 -4.21 -4.88 0.99
N LEU A 186 -3.23 -5.73 0.73
CA LEU A 186 -3.46 -7.01 0.07
C LEU A 186 -4.41 -7.93 0.87
N TYR A 187 -4.45 -7.79 2.20
CA TYR A 187 -5.39 -8.52 3.03
C TYR A 187 -6.81 -7.96 2.91
N GLN A 188 -6.98 -6.64 2.89
CA GLN A 188 -8.30 -6.02 2.66
C GLN A 188 -8.86 -6.38 1.29
N THR A 189 -8.00 -6.61 0.28
CA THR A 189 -8.40 -6.93 -1.09
C THR A 189 -8.48 -8.42 -1.42
N ASP A 190 -8.45 -9.31 -0.41
CA ASP A 190 -8.49 -10.79 -0.57
C ASP A 190 -7.31 -11.42 -1.31
N ILE A 191 -6.28 -10.67 -1.64
CA ILE A 191 -5.12 -11.16 -2.39
C ILE A 191 -4.20 -12.01 -1.51
N ILE A 192 -3.98 -11.62 -0.25
CA ILE A 192 -3.16 -12.36 0.71
C ILE A 192 -3.87 -12.65 2.01
N ASN A 193 -3.64 -13.84 2.56
CA ASN A 193 -4.15 -14.27 3.86
C ASN A 193 -3.03 -14.38 4.89
N GLY A 194 -3.37 -14.19 6.17
CA GLY A 194 -2.46 -14.50 7.28
C GLY A 194 -2.29 -16.00 7.51
N THR A 195 -1.28 -16.37 8.31
CA THR A 195 -1.12 -17.76 8.76
C THR A 195 -2.16 -18.13 9.82
N THR A 196 -2.73 -17.13 10.49
CA THR A 196 -3.94 -17.22 11.32
C THR A 196 -4.79 -15.97 11.11
N ALA A 197 -5.96 -15.90 11.76
CA ALA A 197 -6.79 -14.69 11.77
C ALA A 197 -6.11 -13.44 12.36
N THR A 198 -5.02 -13.59 13.13
CA THR A 198 -4.33 -12.46 13.78
C THR A 198 -2.81 -12.44 13.60
N THR A 199 -2.27 -13.35 12.80
CA THR A 199 -0.83 -13.51 12.57
C THR A 199 -0.54 -13.62 11.08
N PHE A 200 0.44 -12.88 10.60
CA PHE A 200 0.82 -12.85 9.18
C PHE A 200 2.10 -13.61 8.88
N ASN A 201 3.04 -13.65 9.83
CA ASN A 201 4.42 -14.10 9.66
C ASN A 201 5.19 -13.31 8.58
N PRO A 202 5.43 -11.99 8.74
CA PRO A 202 6.02 -11.14 7.70
C PRO A 202 7.41 -11.58 7.25
N ASN A 203 8.19 -12.21 8.13
CA ASN A 203 9.54 -12.71 7.85
C ASN A 203 9.57 -14.17 7.36
N GLY A 204 8.42 -14.84 7.25
CA GLY A 204 8.31 -16.18 6.71
C GLY A 204 8.61 -16.20 5.21
N GLN A 205 9.20 -17.29 4.73
CA GLN A 205 9.43 -17.50 3.29
C GLN A 205 8.10 -17.80 2.58
N VAL A 206 8.02 -17.39 1.30
CA VAL A 206 6.91 -17.74 0.40
C VAL A 206 7.34 -18.88 -0.49
N THR A 207 6.53 -19.93 -0.58
CA THR A 207 6.73 -21.03 -1.51
C THR A 207 6.19 -20.69 -2.90
N ARG A 208 6.68 -21.36 -3.94
CA ARG A 208 6.17 -21.20 -5.32
C ARG A 208 4.66 -21.43 -5.42
N GLY A 209 4.13 -22.43 -4.70
CA GLY A 209 2.69 -22.69 -4.65
C GLY A 209 1.89 -21.58 -3.99
N GLU A 210 2.41 -21.01 -2.91
CA GLU A 210 1.78 -19.84 -2.27
C GLU A 210 1.83 -18.61 -3.16
N LEU A 211 2.95 -18.37 -3.86
CA LEU A 211 3.05 -17.27 -4.81
C LEU A 211 2.04 -17.44 -5.95
N ALA A 212 1.92 -18.61 -6.56
CA ALA A 212 0.93 -18.87 -7.60
C ALA A 212 -0.49 -18.56 -7.12
N ALA A 213 -0.86 -19.00 -5.92
CA ALA A 213 -2.18 -18.69 -5.38
C ALA A 213 -2.39 -17.20 -5.10
N ILE A 214 -1.32 -16.46 -4.74
CA ILE A 214 -1.37 -14.99 -4.58
C ILE A 214 -1.59 -14.31 -5.93
N ILE A 215 -0.82 -14.68 -6.96
CA ILE A 215 -0.94 -14.13 -8.31
C ILE A 215 -2.32 -14.44 -8.90
N PHE A 216 -2.80 -15.68 -8.76
CA PHE A 216 -4.13 -16.08 -9.21
C PHE A 216 -5.24 -15.19 -8.63
N ARG A 217 -5.19 -14.89 -7.32
CA ARG A 217 -6.16 -13.98 -6.70
C ARG A 217 -6.00 -12.54 -7.17
N ALA A 218 -4.76 -12.09 -7.40
CA ALA A 218 -4.50 -10.75 -7.92
C ALA A 218 -5.03 -10.57 -9.35
N SER A 219 -4.98 -11.62 -10.19
CA SER A 219 -5.47 -11.60 -11.58
C SER A 219 -7.00 -11.56 -11.72
N GLY A 220 -7.76 -11.74 -10.64
CA GLY A 220 -9.23 -11.78 -10.69
C GLY A 220 -9.82 -13.01 -11.40
N LEU A 221 -9.00 -14.01 -11.73
CA LEU A 221 -9.40 -15.25 -12.41
C LEU A 221 -10.21 -16.18 -11.48
N ASN A 222 -10.97 -17.09 -12.07
CA ASN A 222 -11.88 -17.99 -11.38
C ASN A 222 -11.70 -19.44 -11.83
N VAL A 223 -11.48 -20.35 -10.87
CA VAL A 223 -11.28 -21.78 -11.15
C VAL A 223 -12.48 -22.48 -11.79
N ASN A 224 -13.68 -21.92 -11.69
CA ASN A 224 -14.88 -22.49 -12.32
C ASN A 224 -15.05 -22.02 -13.76
N ASP A 225 -14.50 -20.85 -14.11
CA ASP A 225 -14.73 -20.19 -15.39
C ASP A 225 -13.52 -20.32 -16.33
N ASP A 226 -12.30 -20.36 -15.77
CA ASP A 226 -11.03 -20.28 -16.53
C ASP A 226 -10.26 -21.60 -16.61
N TYR A 227 -10.72 -22.65 -15.91
CA TYR A 227 -9.99 -23.92 -15.85
C TYR A 227 -10.25 -24.81 -17.07
N GLU A 228 -9.30 -24.82 -18.01
CA GLU A 228 -9.39 -25.60 -19.26
C GLU A 228 -8.69 -26.97 -19.21
N GLY A 229 -7.86 -27.21 -18.19
CA GLY A 229 -7.11 -28.46 -18.09
C GLY A 229 -5.98 -28.42 -17.07
N PRO A 230 -5.32 -29.56 -16.82
CA PRO A 230 -4.17 -29.60 -15.93
C PRO A 230 -2.97 -28.87 -16.55
N ALA A 231 -2.13 -28.30 -15.69
CA ALA A 231 -0.86 -27.71 -16.10
C ALA A 231 0.10 -28.78 -16.67
N SER A 232 1.12 -28.33 -17.40
CA SER A 232 2.16 -29.19 -17.99
C SER A 232 3.08 -29.86 -16.95
N TYR A 233 3.12 -29.32 -15.72
CA TYR A 233 4.00 -29.78 -14.64
C TYR A 233 3.62 -31.16 -14.07
N THR A 234 4.62 -32.02 -13.89
CA THR A 234 4.42 -33.43 -13.47
C THR A 234 4.21 -33.64 -11.97
N ASP A 235 4.47 -32.63 -11.14
CA ASP A 235 4.49 -32.74 -9.66
C ASP A 235 3.36 -31.98 -8.95
N LEU A 236 2.29 -31.63 -9.67
CA LEU A 236 1.11 -30.96 -9.11
C LEU A 236 0.03 -31.91 -8.59
N ASN A 237 0.15 -33.23 -8.82
CA ASN A 237 -0.85 -34.17 -8.35
C ASN A 237 -0.99 -34.15 -6.82
N GLY A 238 -2.20 -33.89 -6.33
CA GLY A 238 -2.50 -33.74 -4.89
C GLY A 238 -2.06 -32.40 -4.28
N PHE A 239 -1.52 -31.48 -5.06
CA PHE A 239 -1.28 -30.10 -4.63
C PHE A 239 -2.59 -29.31 -4.67
N TRP A 240 -2.91 -28.58 -3.59
CA TRP A 240 -4.17 -27.87 -3.44
C TRP A 240 -4.35 -26.75 -4.47
N GLY A 241 -3.26 -26.13 -4.91
CA GLY A 241 -3.27 -25.03 -5.88
C GLY A 241 -3.05 -25.47 -7.33
N ALA A 242 -3.27 -26.75 -7.65
CA ALA A 242 -2.94 -27.30 -8.96
C ALA A 242 -3.77 -26.66 -10.10
N LYS A 243 -5.02 -26.30 -9.84
CA LYS A 243 -5.89 -25.65 -10.84
C LYS A 243 -5.46 -24.21 -11.09
N GLU A 244 -5.14 -23.49 -10.02
CA GLU A 244 -4.66 -22.12 -10.08
C GLU A 244 -3.34 -22.03 -10.86
N VAL A 245 -2.41 -22.97 -10.64
CA VAL A 245 -1.18 -23.05 -11.43
C VAL A 245 -1.48 -23.32 -12.90
N ALA A 246 -2.43 -24.20 -13.21
CA ALA A 246 -2.79 -24.51 -14.59
C ALA A 246 -3.38 -23.30 -15.34
N ILE A 247 -4.27 -22.56 -14.68
CA ILE A 247 -4.87 -21.34 -15.25
C ILE A 247 -3.79 -20.30 -15.48
N LEU A 248 -2.92 -20.06 -14.49
CA LEU A 248 -1.84 -19.09 -14.64
C LEU A 248 -0.85 -19.46 -15.74
N GLU A 249 -0.59 -20.76 -15.97
CA GLU A 249 0.26 -21.23 -17.07
C GLU A 249 -0.41 -20.96 -18.42
N GLU A 250 -1.70 -21.29 -18.57
CA GLU A 250 -2.48 -21.08 -19.79
C GLU A 250 -2.54 -19.60 -20.19
N TYR A 251 -2.78 -18.72 -19.21
CA TYR A 251 -2.79 -17.26 -19.41
C TYR A 251 -1.37 -16.66 -19.50
N GLY A 252 -0.31 -17.47 -19.39
CA GLY A 252 1.08 -17.03 -19.51
C GLY A 252 1.59 -16.17 -18.34
N LEU A 253 0.83 -16.10 -17.23
CA LEU A 253 1.09 -15.27 -16.05
C LEU A 253 2.11 -15.91 -15.08
N ILE A 254 2.36 -17.21 -15.22
CA ILE A 254 3.42 -17.90 -14.49
C ILE A 254 4.25 -18.77 -15.43
N ASP A 255 5.57 -18.68 -15.29
CA ASP A 255 6.52 -19.66 -15.82
C ASP A 255 7.64 -19.81 -14.80
N ILE A 256 7.81 -21.02 -14.28
CA ILE A 256 8.92 -21.34 -13.40
C ILE A 256 9.96 -22.14 -14.19
N PHE A 257 10.56 -21.45 -15.15
CA PHE A 257 11.71 -21.84 -15.96
C PHE A 257 11.61 -23.20 -16.64
N ASN A 258 10.62 -23.41 -17.51
CA ASN A 258 10.57 -24.51 -18.48
C ASN A 258 10.95 -25.90 -17.91
N GLY A 259 10.67 -26.13 -16.62
CA GLY A 259 11.03 -27.34 -15.92
C GLY A 259 9.89 -28.34 -15.95
N GLU A 260 10.20 -29.64 -16.01
CA GLU A 260 9.19 -30.72 -15.88
C GLU A 260 8.44 -30.68 -14.54
N LYS A 261 8.95 -29.92 -13.55
CA LYS A 261 8.44 -29.82 -12.19
C LYS A 261 8.30 -28.37 -11.74
N PHE A 262 7.16 -28.07 -11.12
CA PHE A 262 6.84 -26.78 -10.53
C PHE A 262 7.50 -26.60 -9.15
N GLU A 263 7.66 -27.68 -8.39
CA GLU A 263 8.20 -27.69 -7.02
C GLU A 263 7.39 -26.80 -6.05
N PRO A 264 6.09 -27.07 -5.81
CA PRO A 264 5.19 -26.14 -5.11
C PRO A 264 5.61 -25.80 -3.67
N LYS A 265 6.43 -26.64 -3.03
CA LYS A 265 6.93 -26.44 -1.65
C LYS A 265 8.27 -25.69 -1.59
N LYS A 266 8.91 -25.45 -2.72
CA LYS A 266 10.20 -24.76 -2.76
C LYS A 266 9.98 -23.26 -2.51
N PRO A 267 10.79 -22.62 -1.64
CA PRO A 267 10.78 -21.17 -1.50
C PRO A 267 11.06 -20.50 -2.84
N VAL A 268 10.31 -19.44 -3.15
CA VAL A 268 10.50 -18.67 -4.38
C VAL A 268 11.74 -17.80 -4.27
N THR A 269 12.53 -17.75 -5.34
CA THR A 269 13.71 -16.89 -5.41
C THR A 269 13.38 -15.48 -5.90
N ARG A 270 14.28 -14.53 -5.67
CA ARG A 270 14.14 -13.14 -6.12
C ARG A 270 14.08 -13.01 -7.65
N GLU A 271 14.85 -13.82 -8.39
CA GLU A 271 14.76 -13.84 -9.87
C GLU A 271 13.45 -14.45 -10.37
N GLU A 272 12.90 -15.46 -9.69
CA GLU A 272 11.60 -16.06 -10.02
C GLU A 272 10.47 -15.05 -9.83
N MET A 273 10.46 -14.35 -8.69
CA MET A 273 9.47 -13.30 -8.45
C MET A 273 9.57 -12.19 -9.49
N ALA A 274 10.78 -11.75 -9.84
CA ALA A 274 10.98 -10.72 -10.87
C ALA A 274 10.43 -11.18 -12.23
N TYR A 275 10.71 -12.42 -12.63
CA TYR A 275 10.21 -12.95 -13.88
C TYR A 275 8.69 -13.02 -13.91
N ILE A 276 8.08 -13.60 -12.88
CA ILE A 276 6.61 -13.71 -12.75
C ILE A 276 5.96 -12.33 -12.73
N THR A 277 6.54 -11.35 -12.05
CA THR A 277 6.01 -9.98 -11.98
C THR A 277 6.03 -9.30 -13.35
N ALA A 278 7.11 -9.46 -14.13
CA ALA A 278 7.17 -8.90 -15.48
C ALA A 278 6.16 -9.57 -16.42
N ARG A 279 5.96 -10.89 -16.31
CA ARG A 279 4.92 -11.62 -17.04
C ARG A 279 3.52 -11.19 -16.65
N TYR A 280 3.29 -10.91 -15.37
CA TYR A 280 2.04 -10.37 -14.89
C TYR A 280 1.74 -9.01 -15.51
N LEU A 281 2.69 -8.07 -15.51
CA LEU A 281 2.52 -6.77 -16.16
C LEU A 281 2.23 -6.92 -17.66
N GLU A 282 2.96 -7.81 -18.36
CA GLU A 282 2.72 -8.12 -19.77
C GLU A 282 1.31 -8.69 -20.00
N GLY A 283 0.87 -9.64 -19.17
CA GLY A 283 -0.45 -10.26 -19.28
C GLY A 283 -1.61 -9.35 -18.89
N MET A 284 -1.35 -8.32 -18.08
CA MET A 284 -2.29 -7.24 -17.78
C MET A 284 -2.18 -6.07 -18.78
N GLU A 285 -1.45 -6.25 -19.87
CA GLU A 285 -1.29 -5.29 -20.98
C GLU A 285 -0.69 -3.93 -20.61
N VAL A 286 0.05 -3.83 -19.49
CA VAL A 286 0.68 -2.58 -19.04
C VAL A 286 1.73 -2.08 -20.04
N ASP A 287 1.65 -0.83 -20.51
CA ASP A 287 2.59 -0.26 -21.47
C ASP A 287 3.93 0.10 -20.82
N VAL A 288 4.84 -0.87 -20.85
CA VAL A 288 6.22 -0.72 -20.40
C VAL A 288 7.21 -0.51 -21.55
N ALA A 289 6.76 -0.21 -22.77
CA ALA A 289 7.63 -0.18 -23.95
C ALA A 289 8.73 0.89 -23.87
N GLN A 290 8.46 2.02 -23.22
CA GLN A 290 9.42 3.12 -23.04
C GLN A 290 10.30 2.96 -21.80
N VAL A 291 10.05 1.95 -20.97
CA VAL A 291 10.81 1.74 -19.74
C VAL A 291 12.12 1.02 -20.06
N SER A 292 13.23 1.54 -19.54
CA SER A 292 14.54 0.91 -19.74
C SER A 292 14.60 -0.48 -19.11
N LYS A 293 15.17 -1.44 -19.85
CA LYS A 293 15.48 -2.79 -19.35
C LYS A 293 16.94 -2.92 -18.91
N ASN A 294 17.69 -1.80 -18.84
CA ASN A 294 19.09 -1.83 -18.47
C ASN A 294 19.25 -2.23 -16.99
N ASN A 295 19.57 -3.49 -16.78
CA ASN A 295 19.91 -3.99 -15.46
C ASN A 295 21.25 -3.38 -15.03
N SER A 296 21.38 -2.84 -13.81
CA SER A 296 22.64 -2.23 -13.32
C SER A 296 23.39 -3.06 -12.27
N PHE A 297 22.85 -4.22 -11.88
CA PHE A 297 23.39 -5.02 -10.78
C PHE A 297 24.72 -5.71 -11.12
N THR A 298 25.60 -5.81 -10.13
CA THR A 298 26.95 -6.37 -10.30
C THR A 298 26.98 -7.90 -10.33
N ASP A 299 25.93 -8.56 -9.87
CA ASP A 299 25.76 -10.01 -9.80
C ASP A 299 24.87 -10.59 -10.93
N LYS A 300 24.75 -9.87 -12.05
CA LYS A 300 24.00 -10.31 -13.25
C LYS A 300 24.42 -11.69 -13.76
N ASN A 301 25.68 -12.05 -13.62
CA ASN A 301 26.20 -13.36 -14.04
C ASN A 301 25.65 -14.54 -13.21
N GLN A 302 24.98 -14.28 -12.08
CA GLN A 302 24.30 -15.30 -11.28
C GLN A 302 22.81 -15.43 -11.63
N MET A 303 22.29 -14.55 -12.49
CA MET A 303 20.90 -14.56 -12.94
C MET A 303 20.73 -15.58 -14.06
N ARG A 304 19.50 -16.07 -14.20
CA ARG A 304 19.08 -16.74 -15.44
C ARG A 304 18.96 -15.73 -16.58
N GLN A 305 19.33 -16.12 -17.79
CA GLN A 305 19.43 -15.22 -18.93
C GLN A 305 18.08 -14.57 -19.26
N GLU A 306 16.99 -15.34 -19.18
CA GLU A 306 15.60 -14.94 -19.38
C GLU A 306 15.11 -13.93 -18.33
N THR A 307 15.76 -13.84 -17.17
CA THR A 307 15.35 -12.93 -16.08
C THR A 307 16.05 -11.58 -16.11
N VAL A 308 17.13 -11.43 -16.88
CA VAL A 308 17.99 -10.23 -16.82
C VAL A 308 17.21 -8.96 -17.16
N ASP A 309 16.44 -9.01 -18.25
CA ASP A 309 15.64 -7.89 -18.74
C ASP A 309 14.45 -7.60 -17.83
N ALA A 310 13.79 -8.64 -17.30
CA ALA A 310 12.70 -8.50 -16.32
C ALA A 310 13.18 -7.80 -15.04
N ILE A 311 14.35 -8.20 -14.53
CA ILE A 311 14.95 -7.57 -13.34
C ILE A 311 15.33 -6.11 -13.64
N GLY A 312 15.86 -5.82 -14.84
CA GLY A 312 16.15 -4.45 -15.27
C GLY A 312 14.90 -3.59 -15.36
N LEU A 313 13.85 -4.09 -16.02
CA LEU A 313 12.55 -3.42 -16.13
C LEU A 313 12.00 -3.06 -14.75
N LEU A 314 11.89 -4.04 -13.84
CA LEU A 314 11.32 -3.85 -12.51
C LEU A 314 12.20 -2.97 -11.60
N GLN A 315 13.51 -2.89 -11.88
CA GLN A 315 14.39 -1.91 -11.26
C GLN A 315 14.04 -0.49 -11.70
N HIS A 316 13.82 -0.28 -13.01
CA HIS A 316 13.47 1.04 -13.56
C HIS A 316 12.04 1.47 -13.22
N LEU A 317 11.12 0.53 -13.01
CA LEU A 317 9.78 0.79 -12.48
C LEU A 317 9.76 1.05 -10.96
N GLY A 318 10.88 0.90 -10.25
CA GLY A 318 10.95 1.09 -8.79
C GLY A 318 10.32 -0.03 -7.95
N ILE A 319 9.70 -1.03 -8.58
CA ILE A 319 9.07 -2.19 -7.92
C ILE A 319 10.11 -3.03 -7.17
N LEU A 320 11.25 -3.30 -7.81
CA LEU A 320 12.32 -4.12 -7.25
C LEU A 320 13.59 -3.31 -7.05
N ASN A 321 14.20 -3.53 -5.89
CA ASN A 321 15.45 -2.89 -5.53
C ASN A 321 16.47 -3.94 -5.09
N GLY A 322 17.74 -3.64 -5.35
CA GLY A 322 18.87 -4.37 -4.80
C GLY A 322 19.45 -3.68 -3.57
N SER A 323 20.55 -4.25 -3.07
CA SER A 323 21.32 -3.67 -1.96
C SER A 323 22.80 -3.69 -2.31
N ASN A 324 23.51 -2.61 -2.01
CA ASN A 324 24.96 -2.50 -2.24
C ASN A 324 25.38 -2.86 -3.68
N GLY A 325 24.59 -2.46 -4.68
CA GLY A 325 24.84 -2.75 -6.09
C GLY A 325 24.61 -4.20 -6.52
N LYS A 326 23.96 -5.03 -5.68
CA LYS A 326 23.62 -6.44 -5.98
C LYS A 326 22.12 -6.68 -5.90
N PHE A 327 21.62 -7.59 -6.75
CA PHE A 327 20.23 -8.02 -6.73
C PHE A 327 19.98 -9.23 -5.81
N ASN A 328 20.98 -10.10 -5.65
CA ASN A 328 20.88 -11.40 -4.98
C ASN A 328 19.82 -12.33 -5.60
N PRO A 329 19.97 -12.76 -6.88
CA PRO A 329 18.91 -13.44 -7.63
C PRO A 329 18.46 -14.77 -7.01
N LYS A 330 19.36 -15.49 -6.34
CA LYS A 330 19.05 -16.79 -5.70
C LYS A 330 18.54 -16.68 -4.26
N GLY A 331 18.48 -15.46 -3.71
CA GLY A 331 17.91 -15.24 -2.39
C GLY A 331 16.40 -15.53 -2.39
N ASN A 332 15.88 -16.06 -1.28
CA ASN A 332 14.45 -16.27 -1.11
C ASN A 332 13.77 -14.99 -0.62
N LEU A 333 12.48 -14.84 -0.94
CA LEU A 333 11.67 -13.71 -0.48
C LEU A 333 10.86 -14.03 0.77
N THR A 334 10.75 -13.02 1.62
CA THR A 334 9.82 -13.00 2.74
C THR A 334 8.40 -12.61 2.29
N ARG A 335 7.40 -12.96 3.09
CA ARG A 335 6.00 -12.55 2.88
C ARG A 335 5.83 -11.03 2.84
N ALA A 336 6.61 -10.31 3.64
CA ALA A 336 6.65 -8.85 3.63
C ALA A 336 7.17 -8.28 2.31
N GLU A 337 8.26 -8.84 1.77
CA GLU A 337 8.80 -8.41 0.47
C GLU A 337 7.84 -8.72 -0.67
N VAL A 338 7.25 -9.92 -0.70
CA VAL A 338 6.21 -10.26 -1.70
C VAL A 338 5.04 -9.29 -1.62
N SER A 339 4.60 -8.92 -0.41
CA SER A 339 3.48 -7.98 -0.23
C SER A 339 3.79 -6.60 -0.81
N LYS A 340 5.00 -6.08 -0.56
CA LYS A 340 5.43 -4.80 -1.14
C LYS A 340 5.51 -4.87 -2.66
N ILE A 341 6.20 -5.88 -3.19
CA ILE A 341 6.39 -6.04 -4.65
C ILE A 341 5.03 -6.07 -5.33
N LEU A 342 4.13 -6.93 -4.87
CA LEU A 342 2.81 -7.09 -5.47
C LEU A 342 1.95 -5.82 -5.36
N THR A 343 2.00 -5.11 -4.22
CA THR A 343 1.27 -3.84 -4.09
C THR A 343 1.75 -2.83 -5.14
N LEU A 344 3.06 -2.63 -5.29
CA LEU A 344 3.61 -1.70 -6.26
C LEU A 344 3.29 -2.11 -7.70
N THR A 345 3.30 -3.42 -7.99
CA THR A 345 2.89 -3.94 -9.29
C THR A 345 1.43 -3.61 -9.59
N LEU A 346 0.52 -3.84 -8.64
CA LEU A 346 -0.91 -3.61 -8.85
C LEU A 346 -1.26 -2.12 -8.97
N MET A 347 -0.51 -1.25 -8.30
CA MET A 347 -0.67 0.19 -8.48
C MET A 347 -0.39 0.64 -9.93
N LEU A 348 0.61 0.05 -10.59
CA LEU A 348 0.87 0.36 -12.01
C LEU A 348 -0.25 -0.14 -12.94
N VAL A 349 -0.83 -1.30 -12.64
CA VAL A 349 -1.94 -1.84 -13.44
C VAL A 349 -3.17 -0.91 -13.35
N SER A 350 -3.41 -0.32 -12.18
CA SER A 350 -4.57 0.55 -11.95
C SER A 350 -4.50 1.95 -12.58
N GLU A 351 -3.33 2.37 -13.05
CA GLU A 351 -3.13 3.70 -13.65
C GLU A 351 -3.53 3.76 -15.14
N GLU A 352 -3.82 2.62 -15.77
CA GLU A 352 -4.15 2.53 -17.21
C GLU A 352 -5.66 2.39 -17.52
N GLU A 353 -6.53 2.33 -16.49
CA GLU A 353 -8.00 2.42 -16.61
C GLU A 353 -8.52 3.85 -16.38
#